data_AF-A0A5J5GA99-F1
#
_entry.id   AF-A0A5J5GA99-F1
#
_cell.length_a   1.000
_cell.length_b   1.000
_cell.length_c   1.000
_cell.angle_alpha   90.00
_cell.angle_beta   90.00
_cell.angle_gamma   90.00
#
_symmetry.space_group_name_H-M   'P 1'
#
loop_
_entity.id
_entity.type
_entity.pdbx_description
1 polymer ?
#
loop_
_entity_poly.entity_id
_entity_poly.type
_entity_poly.pdbx_seq_one_letter_code
_entity_poly.pdbx_strand_id
1 'polypeptide(L)'
;MNHKSYSRLILQCITGLLAIVLFGLFVCPGLYRYDELEQKYPVRINRITGTTHVLVQGQWIKSEAKNAAYFTGLQQNSNETDYTITQMSSMLQQQLDLFRQQLEQDLRNVYPTPSPSFYSTEYPPLNGKTGN
;
A
#
# COMPACT_ATOMS: atom_id res chain seq x y z
N MET A 1 -45.25 -51.37 2.72
CA MET A 1 -44.03 -50.80 3.37
C MET A 1 -44.44 -49.62 4.23
N ASN A 2 -44.07 -49.61 5.51
CA ASN A 2 -44.59 -48.67 6.51
C ASN A 2 -43.89 -47.30 6.47
N HIS A 3 -44.65 -46.22 6.63
CA HIS A 3 -44.17 -44.82 6.71
C HIS A 3 -43.02 -44.64 7.73
N LYS A 4 -43.02 -45.43 8.81
CA LYS A 4 -41.98 -45.43 9.86
C LYS A 4 -40.61 -45.94 9.40
N SER A 5 -40.54 -46.73 8.32
CA SER A 5 -39.26 -47.21 7.75
C SER A 5 -38.58 -46.14 6.89
N TYR A 6 -39.36 -45.35 6.14
CA TYR A 6 -38.81 -44.29 5.31
C TYR A 6 -38.23 -43.14 6.13
N SER A 7 -38.90 -42.75 7.22
CA SER A 7 -38.40 -41.67 8.09
C SER A 7 -37.05 -42.00 8.74
N ARG A 8 -36.81 -43.27 9.10
CA ARG A 8 -35.53 -43.72 9.67
C ARG A 8 -34.39 -43.67 8.65
N LEU A 9 -34.65 -44.09 7.41
CA LEU A 9 -33.69 -44.01 6.31
C LEU A 9 -33.33 -42.57 5.96
N ILE A 10 -34.34 -41.69 5.87
CA ILE A 10 -34.13 -40.26 5.59
C ILE A 10 -33.31 -39.60 6.70
N LEU A 11 -33.61 -39.91 7.97
CA LEU A 11 -32.85 -39.38 9.10
C LEU A 11 -31.37 -39.81 9.05
N GLN A 12 -31.08 -41.06 8.72
CA GLN A 12 -29.72 -41.57 8.58
C GLN A 12 -28.95 -40.87 7.45
N CYS A 13 -29.59 -40.65 6.29
CA CYS A 13 -28.97 -39.92 5.18
C CYS A 13 -28.64 -38.47 5.55
N ILE A 14 -29.56 -37.78 6.24
CA ILE A 14 -29.35 -36.40 6.70
C ILE A 14 -28.22 -36.35 7.70
N THR A 15 -28.17 -37.25 8.69
CA THR A 15 -27.09 -37.31 9.67
C THR A 15 -25.74 -37.59 9.02
N GLY A 16 -25.68 -38.47 8.02
CA GLY A 16 -24.46 -38.74 7.25
C GLY A 16 -23.96 -37.53 6.47
N LEU A 17 -24.86 -36.83 5.78
CA LEU A 17 -24.53 -35.58 5.07
C LEU A 17 -24.04 -34.50 6.04
N LEU A 18 -24.72 -34.35 7.18
CA LEU A 18 -24.34 -33.38 8.20
C LEU A 18 -22.93 -33.67 8.76
N ALA A 19 -22.59 -34.94 8.95
CA ALA A 19 -21.26 -35.36 9.41
C ALA A 19 -20.16 -35.02 8.39
N ILE A 20 -20.41 -35.21 7.09
CA ILE A 20 -19.46 -34.85 6.02
C ILE A 20 -19.25 -33.33 5.97
N VAL A 21 -20.33 -32.56 6.06
CA VAL A 21 -20.27 -31.09 6.08
C VAL A 21 -19.51 -30.59 7.30
N LEU A 22 -19.83 -31.10 8.50
CA LEU A 22 -19.12 -30.76 9.73
C LEU A 22 -17.64 -31.15 9.66
N PHE A 23 -17.32 -32.31 9.08
CA PHE A 23 -15.93 -32.72 8.88
C PHE A 23 -15.20 -31.74 7.96
N GLY A 24 -15.77 -31.36 6.82
CA GLY A 24 -15.19 -30.36 5.93
C GLY A 24 -15.02 -29.00 6.62
N LEU A 25 -15.99 -28.57 7.42
CA LEU A 25 -16.01 -27.26 8.05
C LEU A 25 -15.05 -27.15 9.25
N PHE A 26 -14.78 -28.25 9.97
CA PHE A 26 -13.83 -28.26 11.09
C PHE A 26 -12.41 -28.66 10.67
N VAL A 27 -12.26 -29.57 9.71
CA VAL A 27 -10.94 -30.06 9.29
C VAL A 27 -10.28 -29.08 8.32
N CYS A 28 -11.02 -28.45 7.40
CA CYS A 28 -10.43 -27.52 6.43
C CYS A 28 -9.74 -26.29 7.06
N PRO A 29 -10.36 -25.56 8.03
CA PRO A 29 -9.67 -24.46 8.72
C PRO A 29 -8.57 -24.97 9.67
N GLY A 30 -8.64 -26.22 10.13
CA GLY A 30 -7.57 -26.86 10.89
C GLY A 30 -6.39 -27.32 10.03
N LEU A 31 -6.61 -27.58 8.74
CA LEU A 31 -5.61 -28.17 7.84
C LEU A 31 -4.61 -27.13 7.34
N TYR A 32 -5.05 -25.90 7.10
CA TYR A 32 -4.20 -24.83 6.57
C TYR A 32 -4.13 -23.67 7.55
N ARG A 33 -2.92 -23.35 7.98
CA ARG A 33 -2.62 -22.09 8.65
C ARG A 33 -2.15 -21.11 7.58
N TYR A 34 -2.89 -20.03 7.41
CA TYR A 34 -2.42 -18.85 6.70
C TYR A 34 -1.68 -18.00 7.71
N ASP A 35 -0.39 -17.78 7.48
CA ASP A 35 0.42 -16.98 8.38
C ASP A 35 0.95 -15.78 7.60
N GLU A 36 0.58 -14.60 8.06
CA GLU A 36 1.22 -13.35 7.69
C GLU A 36 2.40 -13.16 8.65
N LEU A 37 3.42 -14.03 8.54
CA LEU A 37 4.72 -13.66 9.10
C LEU A 37 5.16 -12.38 8.38
N GLU A 38 6.06 -11.61 8.98
CA GLU A 38 6.66 -10.36 8.47
C GLU A 38 7.43 -10.51 7.13
N GLN A 39 6.99 -11.41 6.26
CA GLN A 39 7.49 -11.74 4.94
C GLN A 39 6.62 -11.07 3.87
N LYS A 40 7.28 -10.60 2.81
CA LYS A 40 6.67 -9.85 1.68
C LYS A 40 5.56 -10.61 0.92
N TYR A 41 5.41 -11.92 1.15
CA TYR A 41 4.48 -12.79 0.43
C TYR A 41 3.64 -13.66 1.39
N PRO A 42 2.34 -13.88 1.12
CA PRO A 42 1.49 -14.69 1.98
C PRO A 42 1.89 -16.17 1.93
N VAL A 43 1.82 -16.81 3.09
CA VAL A 43 2.26 -18.20 3.28
C VAL A 43 1.09 -19.06 3.73
N ARG A 44 0.94 -20.23 3.11
CA ARG A 44 0.05 -21.30 3.59
C ARG A 44 0.90 -22.46 4.10
N ILE A 45 0.59 -22.93 5.30
CA ILE A 45 1.27 -24.06 5.93
C ILE A 45 0.23 -25.14 6.16
N ASN A 46 0.46 -26.32 5.57
CA ASN A 46 -0.35 -27.48 5.90
C ASN A 46 0.05 -28.00 7.29
N ARG A 47 -0.90 -28.02 8.24
CA ARG A 47 -0.64 -28.42 9.63
C ARG A 47 -0.40 -29.92 9.81
N ILE A 48 -0.87 -30.76 8.88
CA ILE A 48 -0.68 -32.22 8.94
C ILE A 48 0.68 -32.61 8.36
N THR A 49 1.02 -32.10 7.17
CA THR A 49 2.25 -32.47 6.47
C THR A 49 3.44 -31.55 6.76
N GLY A 50 3.20 -30.41 7.41
CA GLY A 50 4.19 -29.34 7.60
C GLY A 50 4.61 -28.65 6.29
N THR A 51 3.96 -28.97 5.16
CA THR A 51 4.37 -28.40 3.87
C THR A 51 3.99 -26.93 3.77
N THR A 52 4.99 -26.11 3.55
CA THR A 52 4.85 -24.67 3.41
C THR A 52 4.76 -24.32 1.92
N HIS A 53 3.80 -23.49 1.54
CA HIS A 53 3.75 -22.89 0.22
C HIS A 53 3.64 -21.38 0.34
N VAL A 54 4.31 -20.69 -0.57
CA VAL A 54 4.34 -19.24 -0.64
C VAL A 54 3.57 -18.83 -1.90
N LEU A 55 2.71 -17.83 -1.79
CA LEU A 55 1.99 -17.28 -2.94
C LEU A 55 2.89 -16.26 -3.65
N VAL A 56 3.29 -16.58 -4.87
CA VAL A 56 4.15 -15.73 -5.71
C VAL A 56 3.55 -15.64 -7.09
N GLN A 57 3.36 -14.41 -7.60
CA GLN A 57 2.82 -14.17 -8.96
C GLN A 57 1.52 -14.94 -9.25
N GLY A 58 0.66 -15.09 -8.23
CA GLY A 58 -0.61 -15.81 -8.32
C GLY A 58 -0.50 -17.34 -8.28
N GLN A 59 0.67 -17.91 -8.01
CA GLN A 59 0.89 -19.36 -7.92
C GLN A 59 1.41 -19.76 -6.53
N TRP A 60 0.92 -20.88 -6.00
CA TRP A 60 1.37 -21.43 -4.73
C TRP A 60 2.59 -22.32 -4.94
N ILE A 61 3.77 -21.81 -4.59
CA ILE A 61 5.04 -22.51 -4.78
C ILE A 61 5.47 -23.14 -3.46
N LYS A 62 5.82 -24.42 -3.49
CA LYS A 62 6.29 -25.12 -2.30
C LYS A 62 7.62 -24.53 -1.83
N SER A 63 7.71 -24.19 -0.56
CA SER A 63 8.95 -23.75 0.09
C SER A 63 9.86 -24.97 0.29
N GLU A 64 10.73 -25.21 -0.69
CA GLU A 64 11.81 -26.19 -0.61
C GLU A 64 13.14 -25.48 -0.84
N ALA A 65 14.24 -26.05 -0.34
CA ALA A 65 15.59 -25.50 -0.52
C ALA A 65 15.93 -25.21 -2.00
N LYS A 66 15.38 -26.02 -2.93
CA LYS A 66 15.55 -25.81 -4.38
C LYS A 66 14.92 -24.51 -4.89
N ASN A 67 13.87 -24.04 -4.23
CA ASN A 67 13.15 -22.83 -4.59
C ASN A 67 13.66 -21.59 -3.85
N ALA A 68 14.61 -21.75 -2.90
CA ALA A 68 15.19 -20.65 -2.13
C ALA A 68 15.79 -19.57 -3.04
N ALA A 69 16.57 -19.97 -4.06
CA ALA A 69 17.16 -19.03 -5.03
C ALA A 69 16.10 -18.24 -5.82
N TYR A 70 14.97 -18.87 -6.15
CA TYR A 70 13.85 -18.21 -6.81
C TYR A 70 13.21 -17.15 -5.90
N PHE A 71 12.97 -17.47 -4.63
CA PHE A 71 12.45 -16.51 -3.66
C PHE A 71 13.43 -15.34 -3.38
N THR A 72 14.72 -15.62 -3.27
CA THR A 72 15.75 -14.58 -3.10
C THR A 72 15.81 -13.64 -4.30
N GLY A 73 15.77 -14.18 -5.52
CA GLY A 73 15.78 -13.38 -6.75
C GLY A 73 14.55 -12.45 -6.86
N LEU A 74 13.38 -12.92 -6.44
CA LEU A 74 12.16 -12.10 -6.41
C LEU A 74 12.24 -10.98 -5.38
N GLN A 75 12.75 -11.28 -4.19
CA GLN A 75 12.95 -10.27 -3.16
C GLN A 75 13.93 -9.20 -3.63
N GLN A 76 15.06 -9.60 -4.23
CA GLN A 76 16.04 -8.67 -4.78
C GLN A 76 15.44 -7.78 -5.88
N ASN A 77 14.75 -8.37 -6.85
CA ASN A 77 14.08 -7.61 -7.93
C ASN A 77 13.08 -6.60 -7.36
N SER A 78 12.29 -7.02 -6.37
CA SER A 78 11.31 -6.13 -5.75
C SER A 78 11.95 -4.95 -5.01
N ASN A 79 13.11 -5.16 -4.38
CA ASN A 79 13.84 -4.09 -3.72
C ASN A 79 14.46 -3.12 -4.75
N GLU A 80 14.90 -3.63 -5.89
CA GLU A 80 15.40 -2.82 -7.01
C GLU A 80 14.29 -1.98 -7.63
N THR A 81 13.08 -2.53 -7.80
CA THR A 81 11.91 -1.75 -8.25
C THR A 81 11.55 -0.65 -7.24
N ASP A 82 11.58 -0.95 -5.94
CA ASP A 82 11.26 0.04 -4.90
C ASP A 82 12.29 1.19 -4.88
N TYR A 83 13.57 0.87 -5.02
CA TYR A 83 14.65 1.85 -5.11
C TYR A 83 14.54 2.71 -6.38
N THR A 84 14.27 2.09 -7.55
CA THR A 84 14.15 2.83 -8.81
C THR A 84 12.94 3.78 -8.82
N ILE A 85 11.79 3.38 -8.27
CA ILE A 85 10.62 4.25 -8.09
C ILE A 85 10.96 5.43 -7.15
N THR A 86 11.66 5.15 -6.05
CA THR A 86 12.09 6.19 -5.10
C THR A 86 13.04 7.20 -5.77
N GLN A 87 13.96 6.72 -6.62
CA GLN A 87 14.87 7.60 -7.35
C GLN A 87 14.18 8.40 -8.45
N MET A 88 13.24 7.81 -9.19
CA MET A 88 12.48 8.55 -10.21
C MET A 88 11.62 9.65 -9.59
N SER A 89 10.99 9.36 -8.44
CA SER A 89 10.17 10.36 -7.73
C SER A 89 11.02 11.51 -7.19
N SER A 90 12.22 11.25 -6.65
CA SER A 90 13.13 12.30 -6.20
C SER A 90 13.63 13.17 -7.36
N MET A 91 13.97 12.56 -8.51
CA MET A 91 14.38 13.31 -9.71
C MET A 91 13.25 14.18 -10.26
N LEU A 92 12.01 13.69 -10.31
CA LEU A 92 10.85 14.49 -10.72
C LEU A 92 10.63 15.68 -9.80
N GLN A 93 10.77 15.48 -8.49
CA GLN A 93 10.66 16.55 -7.50
C GLN A 93 11.73 17.63 -7.74
N GLN A 94 12.97 17.22 -7.97
CA GLN A 94 14.08 18.14 -8.27
C GLN A 94 13.83 18.95 -9.55
N GLN A 95 13.32 18.32 -10.61
CA GLN A 95 12.99 19.04 -11.84
C GLN A 95 11.88 20.06 -11.64
N LEU A 96 10.85 19.72 -10.86
CA LEU A 96 9.77 20.65 -10.54
C LEU A 96 10.28 21.86 -9.75
N ASP A 97 11.19 21.64 -8.81
CA ASP A 97 11.80 22.71 -8.02
C ASP A 97 12.65 23.65 -8.89
N LEU A 98 13.45 23.10 -9.82
CA LEU A 98 14.22 23.90 -10.78
C LEU A 98 13.30 24.72 -11.68
N PHE A 99 12.21 24.13 -12.16
CA PHE A 99 11.24 24.85 -12.99
C PHE A 99 10.57 26.00 -12.23
N ARG A 100 10.21 25.78 -10.96
CA ARG A 100 9.70 26.84 -10.08
C ARG A 100 10.69 27.97 -9.90
N GLN A 101 11.96 27.65 -9.63
CA GLN A 101 13.01 28.66 -9.48
C GLN A 101 13.20 29.49 -10.76
N GLN A 102 13.15 28.84 -11.93
CA GLN A 102 13.22 29.53 -13.22
C GLN A 102 12.06 30.52 -13.39
N LEU A 103 10.82 30.07 -13.11
CA LEU A 103 9.65 30.95 -13.17
C LEU A 103 9.76 32.13 -12.19
N GLU A 104 10.26 31.91 -10.98
CA GLU A 104 10.48 32.97 -10.00
C GLU A 104 11.55 33.98 -10.44
N GLN A 105 12.59 33.53 -11.14
CA GLN A 105 13.59 34.42 -11.71
C GLN A 105 13.02 35.23 -12.86
N ASP A 106 12.29 34.59 -13.77
CA ASP A 106 11.65 35.25 -14.91
C ASP A 106 10.62 36.28 -14.44
N LEU A 107 9.80 35.94 -13.44
CA LEU A 107 8.87 36.90 -12.83
C LEU A 107 9.59 38.08 -12.18
N ARG A 108 10.71 37.86 -11.48
CA ARG A 108 11.54 38.95 -10.91
C ARG A 108 12.15 39.86 -11.98
N ASN A 109 12.54 39.30 -13.11
CA ASN A 109 13.12 40.06 -14.22
C ASN A 109 12.05 40.91 -14.95
N VAL A 110 10.82 40.39 -15.08
CA VAL A 110 9.71 41.10 -15.74
C VAL A 110 9.06 42.15 -14.82
N TYR A 111 8.99 41.87 -13.51
CA TYR A 111 8.43 42.78 -12.51
C TYR A 111 9.45 43.00 -11.38
N PRO A 112 10.43 43.90 -11.55
CA PRO A 112 11.32 44.26 -10.46
C PRO A 112 10.46 44.83 -9.34
N THR A 113 10.55 44.25 -8.14
CA THR A 113 9.89 44.78 -6.95
C THR A 113 10.22 46.26 -6.84
N PRO A 114 9.22 47.18 -6.74
CA PRO A 114 9.53 48.58 -6.52
C PRO A 114 10.36 48.68 -5.24
N SER A 115 11.52 49.33 -5.34
CA SER A 115 12.32 49.70 -4.17
C SER A 115 11.40 50.31 -3.11
N PRO A 116 11.58 50.01 -1.81
CA PRO A 116 10.84 50.69 -0.77
C PRO A 116 11.13 52.18 -0.91
N SER A 117 10.19 52.91 -1.52
CA SER A 117 10.26 54.36 -1.57
C SER A 117 10.12 54.81 -0.13
N PHE A 118 11.20 55.36 0.42
CA PHE A 118 11.17 56.14 1.65
C PHE A 118 10.06 57.19 1.51
N TYR A 119 8.91 56.94 2.12
CA TYR A 119 7.93 58.00 2.39
C TYR A 119 8.51 58.88 3.49
N SER A 120 9.33 59.87 3.11
CA SER A 120 9.50 61.06 3.94
C SER A 120 8.30 61.98 3.64
N THR A 121 7.23 61.84 4.42
CA THR A 121 6.21 62.89 4.52
C THR A 121 6.78 64.06 5.30
N GLU A 122 7.53 64.92 4.63
CA GLU A 122 7.88 66.23 5.15
C GLU A 122 6.67 67.15 4.89
N TYR A 123 5.88 67.39 5.93
CA TYR A 123 4.73 68.30 5.88
C TYR A 123 5.22 69.74 5.69
N PRO A 124 4.62 70.54 4.78
CA PRO A 124 4.98 71.95 4.65
C PRO A 124 4.52 72.74 5.89
N PRO A 125 5.31 73.73 6.37
CA PRO A 125 4.95 74.52 7.54
C PRO A 125 3.70 75.38 7.28
N LEU A 126 2.80 75.42 8.27
CA LEU A 126 1.59 76.23 8.28
C LEU A 126 1.95 77.73 8.18
N ASN A 127 1.64 78.33 7.02
CA ASN A 127 1.73 79.78 6.82
C ASN A 127 0.65 80.48 7.66
N GLY A 128 1.06 81.03 8.81
CA GLY A 128 0.24 81.91 9.63
C GLY A 128 0.13 83.29 9.00
N LYS A 129 -1.06 83.65 8.52
CA LYS A 129 -1.43 85.05 8.28
C LYS A 129 -2.94 85.29 8.35
N THR A 130 -3.37 85.87 9.47
CA THR A 130 -4.39 86.94 9.66
C THR A 130 -4.48 87.18 11.18
N GLY A 131 -4.54 88.38 11.76
CA GLY A 131 -4.55 89.77 11.32
C GLY A 131 -4.50 90.63 12.60
N ASN A 132 -4.07 91.89 12.47
CA ASN A 132 -4.33 92.93 13.48
C ASN A 132 -5.83 93.22 13.57
#